data_AF-A0A536H7W7-F1
#
_entry.id   AF-A0A536H7W7-F1
#
_cell.length_a   1.000
_cell.length_b   1.000
_cell.length_c   1.000
_cell.angle_alpha   90.00
_cell.angle_beta   90.00
_cell.angle_gamma   90.00
#
_symmetry.space_group_name_H-M   'P 1'
#
loop_
_entity.id
_entity.type
_entity.pdbx_description
1 polymer ?
#
loop_
_entity_poly.entity_id
_entity_poly.type
_entity_poly.pdbx_seq_one_letter_code
_entity_poly.pdbx_strand_id
1 'polypeptide(L)'
;MAPGESGIFSGDCLCLIAGDLWRLYHHSHISFYTWATLYFTTPFLVFAVWLRNRTADLGTVDPDEFIIRPVIRLFIGIIGLITLAVSLLLFLQPDLMIRLWPWMLTPLTARVVGAMFALPGIVGLGIAAEKRWSAARIILEAQAFSIAMILVAAALAWGNFAPSKPLTWLFVGGLA
;
A
#
# COMPACT_ATOMS: atom_id res chain seq x y z
N MET A 1 28.69 -26.21 51.11
CA MET A 1 28.35 -24.79 51.35
C MET A 1 27.49 -24.36 50.17
N ALA A 2 26.23 -24.05 50.45
CA ALA A 2 25.13 -23.82 49.51
C ALA A 2 25.23 -22.43 48.82
N PRO A 3 24.19 -21.94 48.10
CA PRO A 3 23.55 -22.41 46.86
C PRO A 3 23.47 -21.24 45.82
N GLY A 4 23.24 -21.44 44.52
CA GLY A 4 21.90 -21.48 43.89
C GLY A 4 21.34 -20.09 43.54
N GLU A 5 21.49 -19.64 42.29
CA GLU A 5 20.59 -18.65 41.66
C GLU A 5 20.34 -19.01 40.19
N SER A 6 19.31 -19.84 40.01
CA SER A 6 18.56 -20.02 38.78
C SER A 6 17.60 -18.84 38.57
N GLY A 7 17.54 -18.30 37.35
CA GLY A 7 16.25 -17.98 36.73
C GLY A 7 15.55 -16.63 37.03
N ILE A 8 16.27 -15.50 37.06
CA ILE A 8 15.64 -14.15 37.16
C ILE A 8 15.82 -13.30 35.88
N PHE A 9 15.94 -13.94 34.71
CA PHE A 9 15.75 -13.27 33.41
C PHE A 9 14.59 -13.93 32.65
N SER A 10 13.54 -14.28 33.40
CA SER A 10 12.33 -14.95 32.97
C SER A 10 11.23 -13.88 32.80
N GLY A 11 10.77 -13.63 31.56
CA GLY A 11 9.48 -12.99 31.23
C GLY A 11 9.25 -11.51 31.59
N ASP A 12 9.77 -11.04 32.71
CA ASP A 12 9.35 -9.78 33.35
C ASP A 12 9.97 -8.55 32.68
N CYS A 13 11.23 -8.64 32.23
CA CYS A 13 11.87 -7.55 31.48
C CYS A 13 11.19 -7.26 30.13
N LEU A 14 10.63 -8.29 29.48
CA LEU A 14 9.88 -8.14 28.23
C LEU A 14 8.51 -7.49 28.46
N CYS A 15 7.83 -7.78 29.57
CA CYS A 15 6.59 -7.11 29.95
C CYS A 15 6.82 -5.65 30.38
N LEU A 16 7.96 -5.33 31.01
CA LEU A 16 8.29 -3.94 31.36
C LEU A 16 8.59 -3.10 30.10
N ILE A 17 9.32 -3.64 29.13
CA ILE A 17 9.58 -2.96 27.84
C ILE A 17 8.30 -2.86 27.00
N ALA A 18 7.46 -3.89 26.98
CA ALA A 18 6.17 -3.86 26.27
C ALA A 18 5.12 -2.97 26.94
N GLY A 19 5.12 -2.89 28.27
CA GLY A 19 4.28 -1.99 29.06
C GLY A 19 4.64 -0.51 28.88
N ASP A 20 5.94 -0.20 28.78
CA ASP A 20 6.42 1.14 28.45
C ASP A 20 6.14 1.52 27.00
N LEU A 21 6.19 0.57 26.06
CA LEU A 21 5.80 0.80 24.68
C LEU A 21 4.31 1.16 24.54
N TRP A 22 3.45 0.57 25.36
CA TRP A 22 2.02 0.90 25.41
C TRP A 22 1.73 2.26 26.05
N ARG A 23 2.54 2.69 27.02
CA ARG A 23 2.46 4.04 27.63
C ARG A 23 2.95 5.16 26.70
N LEU A 24 3.72 4.85 25.67
CA LEU A 24 4.18 5.82 24.67
C LEU A 24 3.05 6.26 23.70
N TYR A 25 2.02 5.43 23.47
CA TYR A 25 0.82 5.82 22.72
C TYR A 25 -0.17 6.57 23.62
N HIS A 26 0.16 7.84 23.86
CA HIS A 26 -0.63 8.82 24.60
C HIS A 26 -1.99 9.10 23.93
N HIS A 27 -3.05 8.48 24.46
CA HIS A 27 -4.44 8.77 24.08
C HIS A 27 -4.93 10.15 24.57
N SER A 28 -4.07 10.94 25.23
CA SER A 28 -4.38 12.20 25.90
C SER A 28 -3.97 13.45 25.11
N HIS A 29 -3.35 13.31 23.94
CA HIS A 29 -2.99 14.45 23.09
C HIS A 29 -4.02 14.69 21.99
N ILE A 30 -4.36 15.97 21.78
CA ILE A 30 -5.30 16.39 20.73
C ILE A 30 -4.88 15.88 19.34
N SER A 31 -3.57 15.71 19.10
CA SER A 31 -3.01 15.15 17.88
C SER A 31 -3.55 13.76 17.54
N PHE A 32 -3.78 12.89 18.53
CA PHE A 32 -4.32 11.54 18.29
C PHE A 32 -5.77 11.63 17.79
N TYR A 33 -6.60 12.43 18.44
CA TYR A 33 -7.98 12.63 18.03
C TYR A 33 -8.07 13.34 16.68
N THR A 34 -7.23 14.34 16.43
CA THR A 34 -7.16 15.01 15.12
C THR A 34 -6.77 14.02 14.02
N TRP A 35 -5.73 13.21 14.24
CA TRP A 35 -5.30 12.18 13.30
C TRP A 35 -6.39 11.14 13.07
N ALA A 36 -6.94 10.55 14.12
CA ALA A 36 -7.98 9.53 14.03
C ALA A 36 -9.23 10.06 13.34
N THR A 37 -9.68 11.28 13.69
CA THR A 37 -10.84 11.92 13.07
C THR A 37 -10.59 12.19 11.60
N LEU A 38 -9.42 12.74 11.25
CA LEU A 38 -9.07 13.02 9.85
C LEU A 38 -9.04 11.73 9.03
N TYR A 39 -8.33 10.70 9.48
CA TYR A 39 -8.22 9.44 8.74
C TYR A 39 -9.55 8.69 8.67
N PHE A 40 -10.38 8.79 9.70
CA PHE A 40 -11.72 8.18 9.69
C PHE A 40 -12.67 8.93 8.76
N THR A 41 -12.71 10.26 8.80
CA THR A 41 -13.69 11.06 8.06
C THR A 41 -13.31 11.30 6.60
N THR A 42 -12.02 11.45 6.28
CA THR A 42 -11.53 11.72 4.92
C THR A 42 -12.07 10.77 3.86
N PRO A 43 -12.05 9.42 4.00
CA PRO A 43 -12.57 8.53 2.97
C PRO A 43 -14.05 8.78 2.67
N PHE A 44 -14.87 9.08 3.68
CA PHE A 44 -16.29 9.38 3.49
C PHE A 44 -16.50 10.76 2.87
N LEU A 45 -15.74 11.77 3.30
CA LEU A 45 -15.82 13.12 2.75
C LEU A 45 -15.38 13.15 1.29
N VAL A 46 -14.26 12.52 0.96
CA VAL A 46 -13.77 12.39 -0.42
C VAL A 46 -14.80 11.67 -1.28
N PHE A 47 -15.38 10.58 -0.78
CA PHE A 47 -16.42 9.84 -1.50
C PHE A 47 -17.69 10.67 -1.71
N ALA A 48 -18.15 11.41 -0.70
CA ALA A 48 -19.31 12.28 -0.80
C ALA A 48 -19.08 13.45 -1.76
N VAL A 49 -17.90 14.09 -1.71
CA VAL A 49 -17.50 15.14 -2.65
C VAL A 49 -17.43 14.59 -4.07
N TRP A 50 -16.87 13.40 -4.25
CA TRP A 50 -16.81 12.75 -5.55
C TRP A 50 -18.20 12.44 -6.12
N LEU A 51 -19.12 11.91 -5.31
CA LEU A 51 -20.53 11.70 -5.70
C LEU A 51 -21.19 13.00 -6.14
N ARG A 52 -20.94 14.09 -5.41
CA ARG A 52 -21.48 15.42 -5.71
C ARG A 52 -20.85 16.05 -6.97
N ASN A 53 -19.55 15.84 -7.18
CA ASN A 53 -18.85 16.38 -8.35
C ASN A 53 -19.16 15.61 -9.63
N ARG A 54 -19.63 14.36 -9.55
CA ARG A 54 -20.04 13.59 -10.74
C ARG A 54 -21.17 14.23 -11.55
N THR A 55 -22.01 15.05 -10.94
CA THR A 55 -23.07 15.77 -11.66
C THR A 55 -22.57 17.05 -12.34
N ALA A 56 -21.41 17.57 -11.91
CA ALA A 56 -20.81 18.79 -12.45
C ALA A 56 -19.77 18.50 -13.55
N ASP A 57 -19.09 17.35 -13.48
CA ASP A 57 -18.18 16.87 -14.53
C ASP A 57 -18.96 16.05 -15.56
N LEU A 58 -19.37 16.70 -16.66
CA LEU A 58 -20.10 16.06 -17.75
C LEU A 58 -19.21 15.14 -18.61
N GLY A 59 -17.92 15.01 -18.30
CA GLY A 59 -16.97 14.23 -19.10
C GLY A 59 -16.76 14.83 -20.50
N THR A 60 -17.06 16.11 -20.68
CA THR A 60 -16.82 16.85 -21.91
C THR A 60 -15.32 16.97 -22.12
N VAL A 61 -14.82 16.28 -23.13
CA VAL A 61 -13.42 16.37 -23.56
C VAL A 61 -13.25 17.72 -24.25
N ASP A 62 -12.31 18.54 -23.76
CA ASP A 62 -12.03 19.82 -24.42
C ASP A 62 -11.50 19.54 -25.85
N PRO A 63 -11.79 20.42 -26.84
CA PRO A 63 -11.42 20.17 -28.24
C PRO A 63 -9.91 19.95 -28.46
N ASP A 64 -9.07 20.48 -27.56
CA ASP A 64 -7.61 20.40 -27.61
C ASP A 64 -7.04 19.40 -26.57
N GLU A 65 -7.91 18.58 -25.94
CA GLU A 65 -7.50 17.63 -24.92
C GLU A 65 -6.94 16.34 -25.53
N PHE A 66 -5.71 15.99 -25.12
CA PHE A 66 -5.09 14.73 -25.53
C PHE A 66 -5.87 13.52 -24.98
N ILE A 67 -6.35 12.68 -25.88
CA ILE A 67 -7.03 11.43 -25.54
C ILE A 67 -5.98 10.31 -25.42
N ILE A 68 -6.03 9.59 -24.30
CA ILE A 68 -5.15 8.43 -24.09
C ILE A 68 -5.55 7.31 -25.04
N ARG A 69 -4.57 6.76 -25.77
CA ARG A 69 -4.80 5.62 -26.66
C ARG A 69 -5.44 4.45 -25.89
N PRO A 70 -6.48 3.80 -26.44
CA PRO A 70 -7.21 2.73 -25.74
C PRO A 70 -6.32 1.55 -25.35
N VAL A 71 -5.29 1.26 -26.15
CA VAL A 71 -4.29 0.21 -25.83
C VAL A 71 -3.55 0.53 -24.54
N ILE A 72 -3.10 1.79 -24.35
CA ILE A 72 -2.38 2.21 -23.13
C ILE A 72 -3.31 2.11 -21.91
N ARG A 73 -4.57 2.53 -22.06
CA ARG A 73 -5.59 2.40 -21.00
C ARG A 73 -5.84 0.96 -20.61
N LEU A 74 -5.90 0.05 -21.59
CA LEU A 74 -6.04 -1.38 -21.34
C LEU A 74 -4.83 -1.93 -20.58
N PHE A 75 -3.61 -1.57 -20.97
CA PHE A 75 -2.40 -1.97 -20.25
C PHE A 75 -2.40 -1.48 -18.79
N ILE A 76 -2.72 -0.21 -18.54
CA ILE A 76 -2.84 0.34 -17.18
C ILE A 76 -3.94 -0.39 -16.39
N GLY A 77 -5.07 -0.68 -17.02
CA GLY A 77 -6.16 -1.43 -16.40
C GLY A 77 -5.78 -2.86 -16.04
N ILE A 78 -5.04 -3.56 -16.90
CA ILE A 78 -4.52 -4.91 -16.63
C ILE A 78 -3.54 -4.88 -15.46
N ILE A 79 -2.62 -3.92 -15.43
CA ILE A 79 -1.69 -3.75 -14.30
C ILE A 79 -2.47 -3.50 -13.01
N GLY A 80 -3.43 -2.56 -13.03
CA GLY A 80 -4.29 -2.27 -11.88
C GLY A 80 -5.09 -3.49 -11.40
N LEU A 81 -5.61 -4.29 -12.33
CA LEU A 81 -6.33 -5.53 -12.02
C LEU A 81 -5.42 -6.57 -11.36
N ILE A 82 -4.21 -6.78 -11.89
CA ILE A 82 -3.22 -7.69 -11.31
C ILE A 82 -2.82 -7.21 -9.92
N THR A 83 -2.53 -5.92 -9.75
CA THR A 83 -2.20 -5.33 -8.44
C THR A 83 -3.33 -5.52 -7.44
N LEU A 84 -4.58 -5.32 -7.86
CA LEU A 84 -5.75 -5.54 -6.99
C LEU A 84 -5.93 -7.01 -6.64
N ALA A 85 -5.71 -7.93 -7.58
CA ALA A 85 -5.75 -9.36 -7.31
C ALA A 85 -4.67 -9.78 -6.30
N VAL A 86 -3.44 -9.29 -6.45
CA VAL A 86 -2.34 -9.51 -5.49
C VAL A 86 -2.69 -8.93 -4.11
N SER A 87 -3.25 -7.72 -4.07
CA SER A 87 -3.75 -7.08 -2.84
C SER A 87 -4.76 -7.97 -2.10
N LEU A 88 -5.76 -8.50 -2.82
CA LEU A 88 -6.78 -9.38 -2.26
C LEU A 88 -6.18 -10.70 -1.75
N LEU A 89 -5.23 -11.29 -2.48
CA LEU A 89 -4.55 -12.51 -2.06
C LEU A 89 -3.70 -12.29 -0.80
N LEU A 90 -2.96 -11.19 -0.73
CA LEU A 90 -2.20 -10.80 0.47
C LEU A 90 -3.10 -10.62 1.69
N PHE A 91 -4.29 -10.05 1.49
CA PHE A 91 -5.22 -9.76 2.56
C PHE A 91 -5.99 -11.00 3.03
N LEU A 92 -6.55 -11.77 2.10
CA LEU A 92 -7.43 -12.90 2.38
C LEU A 92 -6.68 -14.22 2.58
N GLN A 93 -5.56 -14.42 1.89
CA GLN A 93 -4.77 -15.66 1.87
C GLN A 93 -3.28 -15.39 2.17
N PRO A 94 -2.95 -14.82 3.35
CA PRO A 94 -1.59 -14.41 3.67
C PRO A 94 -0.60 -15.59 3.66
N ASP A 95 -1.00 -16.79 4.10
CA ASP A 95 -0.11 -17.96 4.17
C ASP A 95 0.38 -18.42 2.79
N LEU A 96 -0.46 -18.29 1.77
CA LEU A 96 -0.08 -18.57 0.38
C LEU A 96 0.92 -17.53 -0.12
N MET A 97 0.63 -16.25 0.12
CA MET A 97 1.48 -15.16 -0.35
C MET A 97 2.84 -15.17 0.34
N ILE A 98 2.93 -15.43 1.65
CA ILE A 98 4.22 -15.50 2.39
C ILE A 98 5.20 -16.48 1.73
N ARG A 99 4.71 -17.63 1.22
CA ARG A 99 5.56 -18.61 0.53
C ARG A 99 6.12 -18.06 -0.78
N LEU A 100 5.33 -17.30 -1.53
CA LEU A 100 5.68 -16.77 -2.85
C LEU A 100 6.35 -15.39 -2.79
N TRP A 101 6.15 -14.63 -1.72
CA TRP A 101 6.51 -13.21 -1.62
C TRP A 101 8.02 -12.97 -1.69
N PRO A 102 8.50 -11.87 -2.30
CA PRO A 102 9.92 -11.68 -2.57
C PRO A 102 10.79 -11.58 -1.32
N TRP A 103 10.22 -11.17 -0.18
CA TRP A 103 10.89 -11.08 1.12
C TRP A 103 10.03 -11.74 2.22
N MET A 104 10.60 -11.89 3.42
CA MET A 104 9.89 -12.48 4.56
C MET A 104 8.75 -11.58 5.06
N LEU A 105 7.56 -12.16 5.18
CA LEU A 105 6.37 -11.50 5.71
C LEU A 105 5.78 -12.32 6.87
N THR A 106 5.17 -11.64 7.83
CA THR A 106 4.27 -12.25 8.80
C THR A 106 2.83 -12.16 8.27
N PRO A 107 1.88 -12.94 8.80
CA PRO A 107 0.48 -12.84 8.38
C PRO A 107 -0.11 -11.42 8.57
N LEU A 108 0.33 -10.72 9.62
CA LEU A 108 -0.09 -9.34 9.87
C LEU A 108 0.48 -8.38 8.82
N THR A 109 1.79 -8.45 8.56
CA THR A 109 2.42 -7.53 7.60
C THR A 109 1.95 -7.81 6.18
N ALA A 110 1.68 -9.08 5.82
CA ALA A 110 1.08 -9.43 4.53
C ALA A 110 -0.25 -8.72 4.30
N ARG A 111 -1.15 -8.70 5.29
CA ARG A 111 -2.44 -7.99 5.19
C ARG A 111 -2.27 -6.49 5.08
N VAL A 112 -1.35 -5.90 5.84
CA VAL A 112 -1.04 -4.46 5.77
C VAL A 112 -0.55 -4.09 4.38
N VAL A 113 0.43 -4.85 3.86
CA VAL A 113 0.95 -4.67 2.50
C VAL A 113 -0.18 -4.85 1.47
N GLY A 114 -1.04 -5.85 1.63
CA GLY A 114 -2.23 -6.05 0.80
C GLY A 114 -3.14 -4.82 0.76
N ALA A 115 -3.45 -4.24 1.92
CA ALA A 115 -4.26 -3.02 1.99
C ALA A 115 -3.58 -1.83 1.28
N MET A 116 -2.25 -1.70 1.37
CA MET A 116 -1.50 -0.65 0.66
C MET A 116 -1.58 -0.81 -0.86
N PHE A 117 -1.53 -2.04 -1.38
CA PHE A 117 -1.67 -2.33 -2.82
C PHE A 117 -3.10 -2.18 -3.35
N ALA A 118 -4.13 -2.14 -2.50
CA ALA A 118 -5.52 -2.00 -2.93
C ALA A 118 -5.76 -0.67 -3.66
N LEU A 119 -5.21 0.42 -3.12
CA LEU A 119 -5.37 1.77 -3.67
C LEU A 119 -4.82 1.90 -5.11
N PRO A 120 -3.53 1.59 -5.40
CA PRO A 120 -3.02 1.67 -6.77
C PRO A 120 -3.73 0.71 -7.72
N GLY A 121 -4.20 -0.45 -7.24
CA GLY A 121 -5.02 -1.37 -8.03
C GLY A 121 -6.34 -0.75 -8.48
N ILE A 122 -7.09 -0.15 -7.56
CA ILE A 122 -8.36 0.54 -7.86
C ILE A 122 -8.13 1.77 -8.74
N VAL A 123 -7.09 2.54 -8.47
CA VAL A 123 -6.74 3.74 -9.25
C VAL A 123 -6.37 3.38 -10.69
N GLY A 124 -5.61 2.29 -10.91
CA GLY A 124 -5.29 1.79 -12.25
C GLY A 124 -6.54 1.41 -13.05
N LEU A 125 -7.52 0.78 -12.41
CA LEU A 125 -8.83 0.50 -13.02
C LEU A 125 -9.61 1.79 -13.32
N GLY A 126 -9.55 2.78 -12.44
CA GLY A 126 -10.15 4.10 -12.64
C GLY A 126 -9.57 4.83 -13.86
N ILE A 127 -8.24 4.84 -14.01
CA ILE A 127 -7.55 5.42 -15.17
C ILE A 127 -7.92 4.67 -16.46
N ALA A 128 -8.10 3.35 -16.39
CA ALA A 128 -8.55 2.58 -17.55
C ALA A 128 -9.95 3.01 -18.02
N ALA A 129 -10.83 3.45 -17.11
CA ALA A 129 -12.13 4.00 -17.45
C ALA A 129 -12.06 5.46 -17.98
N GLU A 130 -11.02 6.20 -17.65
CA GLU A 130 -10.83 7.60 -18.02
C GLU A 130 -10.18 7.76 -19.41
N LYS A 131 -10.68 8.71 -20.21
CA LYS A 131 -10.16 9.01 -21.56
C LYS A 131 -9.20 10.20 -21.56
N ARG A 132 -9.38 11.09 -20.59
CA ARG A 132 -8.74 12.40 -20.49
C ARG A 132 -7.31 12.27 -19.98
N TRP A 133 -6.33 12.75 -20.74
CA TRP A 133 -4.94 12.79 -20.28
C TRP A 133 -4.76 13.71 -19.07
N SER A 134 -5.49 14.84 -19.02
CA SER A 134 -5.39 15.81 -17.92
C SER A 134 -5.68 15.16 -16.55
N ALA A 135 -6.70 14.30 -16.49
CA ALA A 135 -7.10 13.58 -15.29
C ALA A 135 -6.11 12.48 -14.88
N ALA A 136 -5.52 11.78 -15.86
CA ALA A 136 -4.57 10.69 -15.59
C ALA A 136 -3.15 11.19 -15.28
N ARG A 137 -2.72 12.30 -15.89
CA ARG A 137 -1.32 12.78 -15.86
C ARG A 137 -0.79 12.96 -14.45
N ILE A 138 -1.50 13.71 -13.60
CA ILE A 138 -1.04 14.00 -12.23
C ILE A 138 -0.89 12.71 -11.42
N ILE A 139 -1.85 11.79 -11.58
CA ILE A 139 -1.83 10.50 -10.88
C ILE A 139 -0.66 9.64 -11.38
N LEU A 140 -0.43 9.59 -12.70
CA LEU A 140 0.67 8.84 -13.29
C LEU A 140 2.04 9.42 -12.92
N GLU A 141 2.19 10.74 -12.87
CA GLU A 141 3.43 11.41 -12.41
C GLU A 141 3.72 11.07 -10.93
N ALA A 142 2.72 11.19 -10.05
CA ALA A 142 2.84 10.82 -8.64
C ALA A 142 3.17 9.33 -8.47
N GLN A 143 2.53 8.46 -9.27
CA GLN A 143 2.78 7.03 -9.24
C GLN A 143 4.18 6.68 -9.75
N ALA A 144 4.66 7.32 -10.81
CA ALA A 144 6.01 7.14 -11.34
C ALA A 144 7.07 7.55 -10.31
N PHE A 145 6.86 8.68 -9.62
CA PHE A 145 7.73 9.09 -8.53
C PHE A 145 7.75 8.07 -7.38
N SER A 146 6.58 7.57 -6.98
CA SER A 146 6.49 6.52 -5.96
C SER A 146 7.21 5.24 -6.38
N ILE A 147 7.05 4.79 -7.62
CA ILE A 147 7.73 3.60 -8.16
C ILE A 147 9.24 3.80 -8.18
N ALA A 148 9.73 4.99 -8.60
CA ALA A 148 11.15 5.31 -8.57
C ALA A 148 11.73 5.20 -7.15
N MET A 149 11.00 5.71 -6.14
CA MET A 149 11.40 5.58 -4.73
C MET A 149 11.38 4.13 -4.26
N ILE A 150 10.40 3.33 -4.67
CA ILE A 150 10.34 1.89 -4.35
C ILE A 150 11.51 1.13 -4.99
N LEU A 151 11.88 1.43 -6.24
CA LEU A 151 13.03 0.82 -6.91
C LEU A 151 14.35 1.17 -6.22
N VAL A 152 14.53 2.44 -5.81
CA VAL A 152 15.68 2.85 -5.00
C VAL A 152 15.71 2.09 -3.68
N ALA A 153 14.58 2.01 -2.98
CA ALA A 153 14.48 1.25 -1.73
C ALA A 153 14.77 -0.25 -1.94
N ALA A 154 14.30 -0.85 -3.05
CA ALA A 154 14.57 -2.25 -3.39
C ALA A 154 16.05 -2.49 -3.68
N ALA A 155 16.73 -1.57 -4.38
CA ALA A 155 18.16 -1.64 -4.62
C ALA A 155 18.96 -1.53 -3.31
N LEU A 156 18.59 -0.60 -2.43
CA LEU A 156 19.24 -0.42 -1.12
C LEU A 156 19.01 -1.62 -0.18
N ALA A 157 17.82 -2.23 -0.24
CA ALA A 157 17.42 -3.34 0.60
C ALA A 157 17.54 -4.71 -0.09
N TRP A 158 18.33 -4.82 -1.17
CA TRP A 158 18.40 -6.02 -2.01
C TRP A 158 18.72 -7.30 -1.20
N GLY A 159 19.51 -7.18 -0.14
CA GLY A 159 19.85 -8.29 0.75
C GLY A 159 18.65 -8.96 1.44
N ASN A 160 17.50 -8.29 1.52
CA ASN A 160 16.26 -8.86 2.09
C ASN A 160 15.40 -9.62 1.06
N PHE A 161 15.67 -9.45 -0.23
CA PHE A 161 14.97 -10.17 -1.28
C PHE A 161 15.54 -11.58 -1.42
N ALA A 162 14.67 -12.55 -1.68
CA ALA A 162 15.03 -13.93 -1.97
C ALA A 162 15.09 -14.13 -3.49
N PRO A 163 16.28 -14.19 -4.13
CA PRO A 163 16.39 -14.30 -5.58
C PRO A 163 15.89 -15.65 -6.12
N SER A 164 15.80 -16.66 -5.24
CA SER A 164 15.25 -17.98 -5.52
C SER A 164 13.74 -17.97 -5.79
N LYS A 165 13.03 -16.91 -5.38
CA LYS A 165 11.60 -16.79 -5.62
C LYS A 165 11.35 -16.04 -6.93
N PRO A 166 10.53 -16.59 -7.86
CA PRO A 166 10.26 -15.95 -9.15
C PRO A 166 9.55 -14.59 -9.00
N LEU A 167 8.78 -14.41 -7.91
CA LEU A 167 8.08 -13.17 -7.63
C LEU A 167 9.03 -11.99 -7.39
N THR A 168 10.28 -12.22 -6.99
CA THR A 168 11.31 -11.19 -6.84
C THR A 168 11.57 -10.49 -8.17
N TRP A 169 11.76 -11.28 -9.22
CA TRP A 169 12.02 -10.75 -10.55
C TRP A 169 10.78 -10.12 -11.17
N LEU A 170 9.61 -10.70 -10.94
CA LEU A 170 8.33 -10.09 -11.36
C LEU A 170 8.06 -8.76 -10.66
N PHE A 171 8.38 -8.66 -9.37
CA PHE A 171 8.17 -7.43 -8.60
C PHE A 171 9.10 -6.31 -9.08
N VAL A 172 10.40 -6.59 -9.21
CA VAL A 172 11.39 -5.58 -9.62
C VAL A 172 11.26 -5.25 -11.10
N GLY A 173 11.13 -6.26 -11.96
CA GLY A 173 10.97 -6.07 -13.40
C GLY A 173 9.59 -5.54 -13.81
N GLY A 174 8.56 -5.73 -12.98
CA GLY A 174 7.24 -5.11 -13.22
C GLY A 174 7.18 -3.62 -12.82
N LEU A 175 8.13 -3.17 -12.00
CA LEU A 175 8.24 -1.78 -11.56
C LEU A 175 9.25 -0.97 -12.39
N ALA A 176 10.23 -1.61 -13.02
CA ALA A 176 11.27 -0.97 -13.86
C ALA A 176 10.82 -0.85 -15.32
#